data_AF-A0A2S7MV21-F1
#
_entry.id   AF-A0A2S7MV21-F1
#
_cell.length_a   1.000
_cell.length_b   1.000
_cell.length_c   1.000
_cell.angle_alpha   90.00
_cell.angle_beta   90.00
_cell.angle_gamma   90.00
#
_symmetry.space_group_name_H-M   'P 1'
#
loop_
_entity.id
_entity.type
_entity.pdbx_description
1 polymer ?
#
loop_
_entity_poly.entity_id
_entity_poly.type
_entity_poly.pdbx_seq_one_letter_code
_entity_poly.pdbx_strand_id
1 'polypeptide(L)'
;MTSKYLDTVAVDGSWVTNVLHFLGDLFTRLGIWVWIATLVAAYSKTWRRAAMNTFVFFLGMLLSYYIYSAYLFGFFPTSYFIGWGGIAIISPLLAAVVWKAKDNERLAMILPALPMGLMLSLSLSIGLFYVDLAHFEELIMYVFLCVVFYKNPKQMIVSIGLSIIMAIIICISPLYFSVL
;
A
#
# COMPACT_ATOMS: atom_id res chain seq x y z
N MET A 1 -6.97 -10.84 8.12
CA MET A 1 -7.90 -11.74 8.88
C MET A 1 -7.45 -13.19 8.93
N THR A 2 -6.49 -13.61 8.10
CA THR A 2 -5.72 -14.85 8.32
C THR A 2 -5.04 -14.85 9.70
N SER A 3 -4.61 -13.69 10.22
CA SER A 3 -4.03 -13.59 11.58
C SER A 3 -4.96 -14.11 12.68
N LYS A 4 -6.26 -13.77 12.67
CA LYS A 4 -7.22 -14.26 13.70
C LYS A 4 -7.44 -15.78 13.67
N TYR A 5 -7.32 -16.41 12.51
CA TYR A 5 -7.40 -17.87 12.39
C TYR A 5 -6.07 -18.50 12.81
N LEU A 6 -4.95 -17.87 12.48
CA LEU A 6 -3.62 -18.25 12.93
C LEU A 6 -3.48 -18.13 14.46
N ASP A 7 -4.14 -17.17 15.12
CA ASP A 7 -4.19 -17.04 16.58
C ASP A 7 -4.85 -18.24 17.29
N THR A 8 -5.66 -19.03 16.57
CA THR A 8 -6.26 -20.27 17.10
C THR A 8 -5.39 -21.51 16.88
N VAL A 9 -4.34 -21.41 16.06
CA VAL A 9 -3.34 -22.46 15.87
C VAL A 9 -2.24 -22.23 16.91
N ALA A 10 -2.01 -23.22 17.78
CA ALA A 10 -0.93 -23.11 18.76
C ALA A 10 0.40 -22.84 18.04
N VAL A 11 1.10 -21.78 18.43
CA VAL A 11 2.45 -21.50 17.93
C VAL A 11 3.38 -22.53 18.56
N ASP A 12 3.55 -23.66 17.89
CA ASP A 12 4.38 -24.78 18.34
C ASP A 12 5.91 -24.47 18.29
N GLY A 13 6.28 -23.21 18.06
CA GLY A 13 7.67 -22.77 17.91
C GLY A 13 8.35 -23.21 16.60
N SER A 14 7.63 -23.92 15.73
CA SER A 14 8.16 -24.38 14.44
C SER A 14 8.43 -23.21 13.50
N TRP A 15 9.49 -23.30 12.69
CA TRP A 15 9.83 -22.26 11.72
C TRP A 15 8.69 -22.02 10.70
N VAL A 16 7.94 -23.07 10.35
CA VAL A 16 6.84 -22.99 9.38
C VAL A 16 5.66 -22.18 9.94
N THR A 17 5.24 -22.42 11.18
CA THR A 17 4.13 -21.68 11.81
C THR A 17 4.48 -20.20 12.00
N ASN A 18 5.73 -19.88 12.35
CA ASN A 18 6.19 -18.49 12.48
C ASN A 18 6.19 -17.75 11.14
N VAL A 19 6.65 -18.39 10.06
CA VAL A 19 6.63 -17.80 8.71
C VAL A 19 5.20 -17.59 8.22
N LEU A 20 4.29 -18.54 8.46
CA LEU A 20 2.89 -18.42 8.09
C LEU A 20 2.18 -17.30 8.86
N HIS A 21 2.44 -17.14 10.16
CA HIS A 21 1.94 -16.02 10.95
C HIS A 21 2.42 -14.68 10.39
N PHE A 22 3.72 -14.55 10.13
CA PHE A 22 4.32 -13.35 9.58
C PHE A 22 3.73 -12.98 8.22
N LEU A 23 3.59 -13.96 7.31
CA LEU A 23 2.96 -13.75 6.00
C LEU A 23 1.48 -13.36 6.15
N GLY A 24 0.74 -14.03 7.04
CA GLY A 24 -0.67 -13.73 7.28
C GLY A 24 -0.91 -12.31 7.77
N ASP A 25 -0.04 -11.83 8.65
CA ASP A 25 -0.07 -10.44 9.13
C ASP A 25 0.30 -9.45 8.02
N LEU A 26 1.40 -9.72 7.29
CA LEU A 26 1.86 -8.88 6.19
C LEU A 26 0.82 -8.73 5.07
N PHE A 27 0.14 -9.82 4.67
CA PHE A 27 -0.93 -9.80 3.66
C PHE A 27 -2.25 -9.20 4.16
N THR A 28 -2.42 -9.04 5.47
CA THR A 28 -3.58 -8.33 6.02
C THR A 28 -3.38 -6.80 5.93
N ARG A 29 -2.14 -6.33 5.89
CA ARG A 29 -1.81 -4.90 5.89
C ARG A 29 -1.93 -4.29 4.51
N LEU A 30 -2.28 -3.01 4.46
CA LEU A 30 -2.48 -2.27 3.21
C LEU A 30 -1.18 -1.98 2.48
N GLY A 31 -0.08 -1.83 3.23
CA GLY A 31 1.21 -1.48 2.69
C GLY A 31 1.68 -2.42 1.57
N ILE A 32 1.57 -3.74 1.77
CA ILE A 32 2.02 -4.71 0.76
C ILE A 32 1.22 -4.61 -0.54
N TRP A 33 -0.10 -4.40 -0.44
CA TRP A 33 -0.97 -4.30 -1.61
C TRP A 33 -0.68 -3.03 -2.41
N VAL A 34 -0.49 -1.90 -1.72
CA VAL A 34 -0.08 -0.63 -2.35
C VAL A 34 1.30 -0.75 -3.00
N TRP A 35 2.23 -1.43 -2.33
CA TRP A 35 3.58 -1.65 -2.85
C TRP A 35 3.56 -2.48 -4.14
N ILE A 36 2.86 -3.62 -4.14
CA ILE A 36 2.69 -4.46 -5.33
C ILE A 36 1.99 -3.69 -6.45
N ALA A 37 0.90 -2.98 -6.14
CA ALA A 37 0.17 -2.15 -7.12
C ALA A 37 1.06 -1.10 -7.77
N THR A 38 1.95 -0.48 -6.98
CA THR A 38 2.91 0.53 -7.44
C THR A 38 3.97 -0.09 -8.36
N LEU A 39 4.47 -1.29 -8.04
CA LEU A 39 5.39 -2.02 -8.91
C LEU A 39 4.73 -2.39 -10.24
N VAL A 40 3.51 -2.93 -10.20
CA VAL A 40 2.73 -3.28 -11.41
C VAL A 40 2.51 -2.04 -12.28
N ALA A 41 2.18 -0.90 -11.68
CA ALA A 41 2.02 0.35 -12.40
C ALA A 41 3.34 0.85 -13.00
N ALA A 42 4.44 0.80 -12.23
CA ALA A 42 5.76 1.25 -12.65
C ALA A 42 6.32 0.41 -13.81
N TYR A 43 6.09 -0.91 -13.84
CA TYR A 43 6.60 -1.78 -14.92
C TYR A 43 5.67 -1.90 -16.14
N SER A 44 4.52 -1.23 -16.13
CA SER A 44 3.57 -1.27 -17.24
C SER A 44 4.07 -0.49 -18.48
N LYS A 45 3.74 -0.99 -19.68
CA LYS A 45 4.20 -0.39 -20.96
C LYS A 45 3.49 0.91 -21.34
N THR A 46 2.26 1.12 -20.87
CA THR A 46 1.46 2.32 -21.18
C THR A 46 0.63 2.74 -19.98
N TRP A 47 0.28 4.03 -19.89
CA TRP A 47 -0.57 4.56 -18.81
C TRP A 47 -1.91 3.84 -18.68
N ARG A 48 -2.53 3.46 -19.81
CA ARG A 48 -3.80 2.71 -19.83
C ARG A 48 -3.62 1.31 -19.26
N ARG A 49 -2.52 0.63 -19.60
CA ARG A 49 -2.21 -0.70 -19.06
C ARG A 49 -1.87 -0.64 -17.58
N ALA A 50 -1.15 0.39 -17.13
CA ALA A 50 -0.89 0.62 -15.70
C ALA A 50 -2.20 0.73 -14.92
N ALA A 51 -3.11 1.59 -15.37
CA ALA A 51 -4.42 1.78 -14.75
C ALA A 51 -5.25 0.48 -14.73
N MET A 52 -5.38 -0.21 -15.87
CA MET A 52 -6.16 -1.45 -15.96
C MET A 52 -5.57 -2.57 -15.10
N ASN A 53 -4.24 -2.77 -15.14
CA ASN A 53 -3.59 -3.82 -14.37
C ASN A 53 -3.75 -3.60 -12.87
N THR A 54 -3.56 -2.36 -12.40
CA THR A 54 -3.75 -2.03 -10.98
C THR A 54 -5.21 -2.16 -10.56
N PHE A 55 -6.15 -1.75 -11.41
CA PHE A 55 -7.58 -1.92 -11.12
C PHE A 55 -7.98 -3.39 -10.99
N VAL A 56 -7.58 -4.23 -11.95
CA VAL A 56 -7.84 -5.68 -11.92
C VAL A 56 -7.18 -6.33 -10.71
N PHE A 57 -5.98 -5.89 -10.33
CA PHE A 57 -5.30 -6.36 -9.14
C PHE A 57 -6.09 -6.08 -7.85
N PHE A 58 -6.52 -4.84 -7.64
CA PHE A 58 -7.35 -4.50 -6.47
C PHE A 58 -8.71 -5.19 -6.51
N LEU A 59 -9.36 -5.26 -7.67
CA LEU A 59 -10.64 -5.94 -7.83
C LEU A 59 -10.53 -7.45 -7.52
N GLY A 60 -9.46 -8.11 -7.99
CA GLY A 60 -9.17 -9.50 -7.69
C GLY A 60 -8.88 -9.74 -6.22
N MET A 61 -8.13 -8.84 -5.57
CA MET A 61 -7.89 -8.87 -4.13
C MET A 61 -9.20 -8.76 -3.35
N LEU A 62 -10.04 -7.76 -3.66
CA LEU A 62 -11.34 -7.58 -3.01
C LEU A 62 -12.23 -8.80 -3.22
N LEU A 63 -12.40 -9.26 -4.47
CA LEU A 63 -13.25 -10.41 -4.75
C LEU A 63 -12.79 -11.65 -4.00
N SER A 64 -11.48 -11.94 -4.00
CA SER A 64 -10.93 -13.07 -3.25
C SER A 64 -11.23 -12.95 -1.76
N TYR A 65 -11.07 -11.75 -1.19
CA TYR A 65 -11.37 -11.48 0.22
C TYR A 65 -12.85 -11.70 0.56
N TYR A 66 -13.76 -11.15 -0.24
CA TYR A 66 -15.20 -11.25 0.04
C TYR A 66 -15.77 -12.62 -0.27
N ILE A 67 -15.29 -13.31 -1.31
CA ILE A 67 -15.68 -14.70 -1.60
C ILE A 67 -15.23 -15.62 -0.47
N TYR A 68 -13.98 -15.47 0.01
CA TYR A 68 -13.46 -16.26 1.11
C TYR A 68 -14.23 -16.01 2.41
N SER A 69 -14.54 -14.75 2.71
CA SER A 69 -15.35 -14.37 3.88
C SER A 69 -16.78 -14.93 3.80
N ALA A 70 -17.42 -14.83 2.64
CA ALA A 70 -18.76 -15.37 2.41
C ALA A 70 -18.82 -16.90 2.58
N TYR A 71 -17.77 -17.60 2.13
CA TYR A 71 -17.68 -19.06 2.25
C TYR A 71 -17.50 -19.52 3.71
N LEU A 72 -16.69 -18.81 4.50
CA LEU A 72 -16.38 -19.21 5.88
C LEU A 72 -17.38 -18.73 6.91
N PHE A 73 -17.88 -17.51 6.78
CA PHE A 73 -18.69 -16.86 7.83
C PHE A 73 -20.15 -16.68 7.43
N GLY A 74 -20.54 -16.99 6.19
CA GLY A 74 -21.92 -16.84 5.70
C GLY A 74 -22.45 -15.40 5.72
N PHE A 75 -21.60 -14.43 6.03
CA PHE A 75 -21.95 -13.02 6.18
C PHE A 75 -21.14 -12.15 5.22
N PHE A 76 -21.82 -11.22 4.55
CA PHE A 76 -21.20 -10.28 3.62
C PHE A 76 -21.12 -8.90 4.28
N PRO A 77 -19.94 -8.46 4.77
CA PRO A 77 -19.80 -7.13 5.37
C PRO A 77 -19.84 -6.03 4.29
N THR A 78 -21.04 -5.60 3.93
CA THR A 78 -21.31 -4.66 2.82
C THR A 78 -20.71 -3.27 3.02
N SER A 79 -20.64 -2.77 4.27
CA SER A 79 -20.03 -1.45 4.56
C SER A 79 -18.55 -1.40 4.18
N TYR A 80 -17.79 -2.45 4.52
CA TYR A 80 -16.38 -2.51 4.18
C TYR A 80 -16.19 -2.67 2.66
N PHE A 81 -17.10 -3.38 1.97
CA PHE A 81 -17.03 -3.55 0.52
C PHE A 81 -17.13 -2.20 -0.20
N ILE A 82 -18.01 -1.32 0.26
CA ILE A 82 -18.20 0.01 -0.34
C ILE A 82 -16.97 0.89 -0.11
N GLY A 83 -16.41 0.90 1.11
CA GLY A 83 -15.19 1.66 1.42
C GLY A 83 -13.99 1.20 0.58
N TRP A 84 -13.70 -0.10 0.60
CA TRP A 84 -12.61 -0.69 -0.18
C TRP A 84 -12.83 -0.59 -1.69
N GLY A 85 -14.08 -0.71 -2.15
CA GLY A 85 -14.47 -0.54 -3.54
C GLY A 85 -14.20 0.89 -4.04
N GLY A 86 -14.45 1.90 -3.22
CA GLY A 86 -14.10 3.29 -3.52
C GLY A 86 -12.59 3.48 -3.72
N ILE A 87 -11.77 2.90 -2.84
CA ILE A 87 -10.30 2.93 -2.96
C ILE A 87 -9.86 2.21 -4.24
N ALA A 88 -10.46 1.07 -4.57
CA ALA A 88 -10.17 0.32 -5.79
C ALA A 88 -10.48 1.14 -7.06
N ILE A 89 -11.55 1.94 -7.06
CA ILE A 89 -11.91 2.83 -8.18
C ILE A 89 -10.93 4.01 -8.31
N ILE A 90 -10.37 4.51 -7.22
CA ILE A 90 -9.39 5.60 -7.22
C ILE A 90 -7.98 5.10 -7.59
N SER A 91 -7.67 3.82 -7.32
CA SER A 91 -6.38 3.19 -7.61
C SER A 91 -5.82 3.30 -9.05
N PRO A 92 -6.63 3.24 -10.14
CA PRO A 92 -6.11 3.36 -11.50
C PRO A 92 -5.59 4.77 -11.79
N LEU A 93 -6.17 5.78 -11.11
CA LEU A 93 -5.76 7.17 -11.20
C LEU A 93 -4.35 7.34 -10.59
N LEU A 94 -4.11 6.76 -9.42
CA LEU A 94 -2.78 6.72 -8.82
C LEU A 94 -1.78 5.92 -9.67
N ALA A 95 -2.21 4.79 -10.24
CA ALA A 95 -1.36 3.98 -11.12
C ALA A 95 -0.91 4.75 -12.37
N ALA A 96 -1.79 5.57 -12.95
CA ALA A 96 -1.42 6.44 -14.07
C ALA A 96 -0.40 7.52 -13.66
N VAL A 97 -0.51 8.05 -12.44
CA VAL A 97 0.48 8.99 -11.88
C VAL A 97 1.84 8.31 -11.70
N VAL A 98 1.87 7.10 -11.13
CA VAL A 98 3.09 6.29 -10.98
C VAL A 98 3.78 6.04 -12.31
N TRP A 99 3.00 5.65 -13.33
CA TRP A 99 3.54 5.40 -14.67
C TRP A 99 4.17 6.66 -15.27
N LYS A 100 3.47 7.81 -15.18
CA LYS A 100 4.00 9.12 -15.63
C LYS A 100 5.27 9.52 -14.88
N ALA A 101 5.34 9.20 -13.60
CA ALA A 101 6.49 9.48 -12.75
C ALA A 101 7.74 8.74 -13.23
N LYS A 102 7.57 7.51 -13.74
CA LYS A 102 8.68 6.71 -14.25
C LYS A 102 9.07 7.10 -15.68
N ASP A 103 8.11 7.39 -16.55
CA ASP A 103 8.36 7.64 -17.97
C ASP A 103 9.02 9.02 -18.22
N ASN A 104 8.70 10.04 -17.42
CA ASN A 104 9.16 11.41 -17.65
C ASN A 104 10.09 11.93 -16.54
N GLU A 105 11.29 12.39 -16.89
CA GLU A 105 12.33 12.84 -15.95
C GLU A 105 11.97 14.10 -15.15
N ARG A 106 11.19 15.04 -15.72
CA ARG A 106 10.78 16.25 -14.98
C ARG A 106 9.70 15.93 -13.96
N LEU A 107 8.76 15.08 -14.36
CA LEU A 107 7.65 14.65 -13.50
C LEU A 107 8.09 13.65 -12.43
N ALA A 108 9.20 12.93 -12.66
CA ALA A 108 9.84 12.04 -11.69
C ALA A 108 10.29 12.74 -10.39
N MET A 109 10.35 14.07 -10.35
CA MET A 109 10.71 14.78 -9.11
C MET A 109 9.55 14.87 -8.12
N ILE A 110 8.32 15.01 -8.63
CA ILE A 110 7.15 15.37 -7.82
C ILE A 110 6.17 14.20 -7.74
N LEU A 111 5.92 13.51 -8.86
CA LEU A 111 4.89 12.48 -8.91
C LEU A 111 5.19 11.24 -8.05
N PRO A 112 6.45 10.78 -7.88
CA PRO A 112 6.73 9.65 -6.98
C PRO A 112 6.43 9.94 -5.52
N ALA A 113 6.38 11.23 -5.13
CA ALA A 113 6.11 11.61 -3.75
C ALA A 113 4.70 11.23 -3.28
N LEU A 114 3.75 11.04 -4.21
CA LEU A 114 2.41 10.53 -3.90
C LEU A 114 2.43 9.08 -3.37
N PRO A 115 2.88 8.08 -4.14
CA PRO A 115 2.96 6.69 -3.66
C PRO A 115 3.99 6.54 -2.53
N MET A 116 5.11 7.28 -2.57
CA MET A 116 6.11 7.24 -1.49
C MET A 116 5.57 7.87 -0.20
N GLY A 117 4.87 9.00 -0.28
CA GLY A 117 4.27 9.66 0.90
C GLY A 117 3.15 8.82 1.51
N LEU A 118 2.35 8.16 0.69
CA LEU A 118 1.31 7.24 1.16
C LEU A 118 1.92 6.01 1.88
N MET A 119 2.99 5.42 1.33
CA MET A 119 3.74 4.36 2.02
C MET A 119 4.38 4.84 3.32
N LEU A 120 4.91 6.06 3.33
CA LEU A 120 5.53 6.63 4.53
C LEU A 120 4.49 6.92 5.62
N SER A 121 3.28 7.36 5.27
CA SER A 121 2.17 7.52 6.23
C SER A 121 1.62 6.21 6.78
N LEU A 122 1.84 5.09 6.08
CA LEU A 122 1.52 3.76 6.60
C LEU A 122 2.60 3.31 7.59
N SER A 123 3.87 3.52 7.23
CA SER A 123 5.03 3.12 8.04
C SER A 123 5.21 3.93 9.33
N LEU A 124 4.92 5.23 9.29
CA LEU A 124 5.10 6.15 10.41
C LEU A 124 3.74 6.62 10.93
N SER A 125 3.50 6.46 12.23
CA SER A 125 2.39 7.12 12.90
C SER A 125 2.86 8.51 13.33
N ILE A 126 2.48 9.54 12.57
CA ILE A 126 2.92 10.92 12.78
C ILE A 126 1.81 11.73 13.48
N GLY A 127 1.91 11.90 14.79
CA GLY A 127 1.13 12.86 15.56
C GLY A 127 1.76 14.27 15.53
N LEU A 128 0.98 15.30 15.87
CA LEU A 128 1.45 16.68 16.00
C LEU A 128 2.65 16.85 16.96
N PHE A 129 2.81 15.93 17.92
CA PHE A 129 3.86 15.95 18.93
C PHE A 129 4.58 14.59 19.10
N TYR A 130 4.37 13.64 18.19
CA TYR A 130 4.97 12.32 18.29
C TYR A 130 5.19 11.70 16.90
N VAL A 131 6.30 11.00 16.73
CA VAL A 131 6.57 10.20 15.54
C VAL A 131 6.89 8.80 16.04
N ASP A 132 6.01 7.84 15.76
CA ASP A 132 6.25 6.44 16.03
C ASP A 132 6.54 5.66 14.76
N LEU A 133 7.34 4.61 14.90
CA LEU A 133 7.46 3.59 13.87
C LEU A 133 6.33 2.59 14.06
N ALA A 134 5.27 2.73 13.26
CA ALA A 134 4.13 1.81 13.34
C ALA A 134 4.54 0.41 12.86
N HIS A 135 5.16 0.35 11.67
CA HIS A 135 5.50 -0.90 11.03
C HIS A 135 6.84 -0.83 10.31
N PHE A 136 7.78 -1.65 10.76
CA PHE A 136 9.13 -1.73 10.18
C PHE A 136 9.11 -2.30 8.75
N GLU A 137 8.16 -3.19 8.45
CA GLU A 137 8.03 -3.81 7.13
C GLU A 137 7.65 -2.79 6.05
N GLU A 138 6.81 -1.82 6.40
CA GLU A 138 6.38 -0.76 5.50
C GLU A 138 7.50 0.24 5.22
N LEU A 139 8.42 0.42 6.18
CA LEU A 139 9.63 1.21 5.98
C LEU A 139 10.56 0.54 4.95
N ILE A 140 10.73 -0.78 5.04
CA ILE A 140 11.51 -1.54 4.04
C ILE A 140 10.90 -1.38 2.64
N MET A 141 9.58 -1.50 2.52
CA MET A 141 8.87 -1.32 1.26
C MET A 141 9.04 0.10 0.69
N TYR A 142 9.03 1.12 1.56
CA TYR A 142 9.36 2.50 1.18
C TYR A 142 10.78 2.63 0.62
N VAL A 143 11.79 2.03 1.27
CA VAL A 143 13.17 2.02 0.78
C VAL A 143 13.27 1.33 -0.58
N PHE A 144 12.54 0.24 -0.81
CA PHE A 144 12.48 -0.39 -2.13
C PHE A 144 11.88 0.54 -3.19
N LEU A 145 10.81 1.26 -2.88
CA LEU A 145 10.23 2.25 -3.80
C LEU A 145 11.23 3.36 -4.13
N CYS A 146 12.00 3.81 -3.14
CA CYS A 146 13.08 4.75 -3.33
C CYS A 146 14.09 4.26 -4.36
N VAL A 147 14.48 2.98 -4.32
CA VAL A 147 15.37 2.36 -5.31
C VAL A 147 14.70 2.27 -6.69
N VAL A 148 13.42 1.92 -6.76
CA VAL A 148 12.66 1.78 -8.02
C VAL A 148 12.54 3.12 -8.76
N PHE A 149 12.35 4.22 -8.04
CA PHE A 149 12.26 5.58 -8.61
C PHE A 149 13.61 6.30 -8.70
N TYR A 150 14.70 5.64 -8.33
CA TYR A 150 16.03 6.25 -8.38
C TYR A 150 16.47 6.50 -9.83
N LYS A 151 16.58 7.78 -10.20
CA LYS A 151 17.17 8.23 -11.46
C LYS A 151 18.39 9.11 -11.23
N ASN A 152 18.24 10.12 -10.37
CA ASN A 152 19.30 11.07 -10.02
C ASN A 152 19.28 11.37 -8.52
N PRO A 153 20.44 11.60 -7.87
CA PRO A 153 20.50 11.88 -6.43
C PRO A 153 19.75 13.17 -6.06
N LYS A 154 19.80 14.21 -6.91
CA LYS A 154 19.06 15.47 -6.68
C LYS A 154 17.55 15.27 -6.76
N GLN A 155 17.07 14.48 -7.73
CA GLN A 155 15.65 14.17 -7.88
C GLN A 155 15.15 13.33 -6.69
N MET A 156 16.00 12.40 -6.23
CA MET A 156 15.71 11.54 -5.10
C MET A 156 15.48 12.35 -3.81
N ILE A 157 16.39 13.26 -3.48
CA ILE A 157 16.27 14.12 -2.29
C ILE A 157 14.97 14.94 -2.33
N VAL A 158 14.64 15.53 -3.49
CA VAL A 158 13.40 16.29 -3.66
C VAL A 158 12.18 15.39 -3.44
N SER A 159 12.18 14.20 -4.03
CA SER A 159 11.06 13.25 -3.91
C SER A 159 10.86 12.73 -2.48
N ILE A 160 11.94 12.54 -1.71
CA ILE A 160 11.90 12.18 -0.29
C ILE A 160 11.37 13.36 0.55
N GLY A 161 11.85 14.58 0.28
CA GLY A 161 11.35 15.76 0.99
C GLY A 161 9.84 15.93 0.77
N LEU A 162 9.38 15.74 -0.47
CA LEU A 162 7.98 15.88 -0.84
C LEU A 162 7.11 14.72 -0.34
N SER A 163 7.65 13.50 -0.21
CA SER A 163 6.94 12.36 0.37
C SER A 163 6.71 12.56 1.87
N ILE A 164 7.66 13.14 2.60
CA ILE A 164 7.48 13.51 4.02
C ILE A 164 6.36 14.53 4.17
N ILE A 165 6.35 15.57 3.34
CA ILE A 165 5.28 16.59 3.35
C ILE A 165 3.92 15.92 3.07
N MET A 166 3.85 15.04 2.08
CA MET A 166 2.61 14.31 1.80
C MET A 166 2.19 13.37 2.92
N ALA A 167 3.12 12.68 3.57
CA ALA A 167 2.82 11.82 4.71
C ALA A 167 2.20 12.62 5.86
N ILE A 168 2.75 13.80 6.15
CA ILE A 168 2.22 14.72 7.17
C ILE A 168 0.79 15.18 6.79
N ILE A 169 0.56 15.55 5.53
CA ILE A 169 -0.78 15.96 5.06
C ILE A 169 -1.79 14.83 5.22
N ILE A 170 -1.42 13.59 4.86
CA ILE A 170 -2.29 12.42 4.99
C ILE A 170 -2.59 12.14 6.46
N CYS A 171 -1.59 12.23 7.33
CA CYS A 171 -1.74 11.95 8.76
C CYS A 171 -2.57 13.02 9.51
N ILE A 172 -2.50 14.27 9.07
CA ILE A 172 -3.36 15.36 9.57
C ILE A 172 -4.80 15.22 9.03
N SER A 173 -4.98 14.62 7.86
CA SER A 173 -6.31 14.46 7.27
C SER A 173 -7.16 13.47 8.09
N PRO A 174 -8.47 13.74 8.28
CA PRO A 174 -9.38 12.85 9.01
C PRO A 174 -9.59 11.47 8.33
N LEU A 175 -9.00 11.25 7.15
CA LEU A 175 -8.98 9.95 6.46
C LEU A 175 -8.11 8.92 7.20
N TYR A 176 -7.10 9.32 7.98
CA TYR A 176 -6.29 8.39 8.78
C TYR A 176 -7.11 7.72 9.89
N PHE A 177 -8.07 8.44 10.48
CA PHE A 177 -8.89 7.94 11.60
C PHE A 177 -10.03 6.99 11.18
N SER A 178 -10.25 6.81 9.87
CA SER A 178 -11.35 5.99 9.32
C SER A 178 -10.89 4.72 8.59
N VAL A 179 -9.57 4.55 8.40
CA VAL A 179 -8.97 3.39 7.71
C VAL A 179 -8.31 2.40 8.69
N LEU A 180 -8.05 2.82 9.94
CA LEU A 180 -7.66 1.97 11.08
C LEU A 180 -8.90 1.48 11.84
#